data_AF-A0A968S8U6-F1
#
_entry.id   AF-A0A968S8U6-F1
#
_cell.length_a   1.000
_cell.length_b   1.000
_cell.length_c   1.000
_cell.angle_alpha   90.00
_cell.angle_beta   90.00
_cell.angle_gamma   90.00
#
_symmetry.space_group_name_H-M   'P 1'
#
loop_
_entity.id
_entity.type
_entity.pdbx_description
1 polymer ?
#
loop_
_entity_poly.entity_id
_entity_poly.type
_entity_poly.pdbx_seq_one_letter_code
_entity_poly.pdbx_strand_id
1 'polypeptide(L)'
;NFFDPNFNQVDWPAMREKYQPLADRSQSPGEEAAVINQMLRELQVSHTQFFTPQEPAYYQLLGIFLPRNDRLQEKVKQILPSGQPTYTGIGIFTLQHQGQTFISAILDGSPGAKAGLLVGDRIFKCRW
;
A
#
# COMPACT_ATOMS: atom_id res chain seq x y z
N ASN A 1 14.84 -1.95 9.32
CA ASN A 1 14.22 -1.05 10.31
C ASN A 1 12.81 -1.51 10.56
N PHE A 2 12.59 -2.24 11.65
CA PHE A 2 11.28 -2.60 12.19
C PHE A 2 11.24 -2.09 13.64
N PHE A 3 10.08 -1.70 14.16
CA PHE A 3 10.02 -0.99 15.46
C PHE A 3 10.37 -1.90 16.65
N ASP A 4 10.00 -3.18 16.56
CA ASP A 4 10.39 -4.21 17.52
C ASP A 4 11.60 -4.98 16.97
N PRO A 5 12.80 -4.87 17.58
CA PRO A 5 13.98 -5.59 17.11
C PRO A 5 13.83 -7.13 17.18
N ASN A 6 12.88 -7.64 17.99
CA ASN A 6 12.63 -9.07 18.14
C ASN A 6 11.54 -9.60 17.20
N PHE A 7 11.01 -8.77 16.28
CA PHE A 7 10.01 -9.18 15.30
C PHE A 7 8.77 -9.86 15.92
N ASN A 8 8.30 -9.37 17.06
CA ASN A 8 7.22 -9.99 17.83
C ASN A 8 7.48 -11.48 18.15
N GLN A 9 8.74 -11.83 18.43
CA GLN A 9 9.22 -13.19 18.70
C GLN A 9 9.08 -14.17 17.52
N VAL A 10 8.77 -13.67 16.31
CA VAL A 10 8.74 -14.47 15.10
C VAL A 10 10.17 -14.77 14.64
N ASP A 11 10.43 -16.03 14.29
CA ASP A 11 11.68 -16.43 13.62
C ASP A 11 11.70 -15.85 12.19
N TRP A 12 12.20 -14.61 12.09
CA TRP A 12 12.18 -13.84 10.85
C TRP A 12 13.02 -14.49 9.72
N PRO A 13 14.23 -15.03 9.98
CA PRO A 13 14.96 -15.84 9.01
C PRO A 13 14.15 -17.04 8.50
N ALA A 14 13.51 -17.81 9.39
CA ALA A 14 12.70 -18.95 8.97
C ALA A 14 11.48 -18.53 8.13
N MET A 15 10.84 -17.40 8.46
CA MET A 15 9.77 -16.86 7.61
C MET A 15 10.30 -16.49 6.22
N ARG A 16 11.50 -15.92 6.12
CA ARG A 16 12.09 -15.62 4.81
C ARG A 16 12.30 -16.90 3.99
N GLU A 17 12.85 -17.95 4.58
CA GLU A 17 13.05 -19.24 3.91
C GLU A 17 11.72 -19.86 3.44
N LYS A 18 10.67 -19.76 4.26
CA LYS A 18 9.32 -20.24 3.95
C LYS A 18 8.70 -19.50 2.76
N TYR A 19 8.82 -18.18 2.68
CA TYR A 19 8.09 -17.35 1.71
C TYR A 19 8.90 -16.98 0.45
N GLN A 20 10.23 -17.00 0.49
CA GLN A 20 11.11 -16.70 -0.65
C GLN A 20 10.74 -17.48 -1.93
N PRO A 21 10.60 -18.83 -1.92
CA PRO A 21 10.27 -19.56 -3.15
C PRO A 21 8.88 -19.26 -3.70
N LEU A 22 7.96 -18.72 -2.88
CA LEU A 22 6.64 -18.27 -3.34
C LEU A 22 6.75 -16.91 -4.03
N ALA A 23 7.56 -16.01 -3.47
CA ALA A 23 7.84 -14.71 -4.09
C ALA A 23 8.55 -14.91 -5.44
N ASP A 24 9.55 -15.79 -5.50
CA ASP A 24 10.31 -16.08 -6.74
C ASP A 24 9.44 -16.67 -7.87
N ARG A 25 8.32 -17.31 -7.53
CA ARG A 25 7.37 -17.88 -8.51
C ARG A 25 6.29 -16.89 -8.93
N SER A 26 6.19 -15.73 -8.29
CA SER A 26 5.17 -14.73 -8.60
C SER A 26 5.37 -14.21 -10.03
N GLN A 27 4.28 -14.10 -10.78
CA GLN A 27 4.29 -13.70 -12.20
C GLN A 27 4.03 -12.20 -12.39
N SER A 28 3.74 -11.48 -11.30
CA SER A 28 3.51 -10.04 -11.33
C SER A 28 3.94 -9.36 -10.02
N PRO A 29 4.22 -8.05 -10.06
CA PRO A 29 4.51 -7.28 -8.84
C PRO A 29 3.39 -7.36 -7.78
N GLY A 30 2.13 -7.49 -8.22
CA GLY A 30 0.99 -7.62 -7.31
C GLY A 30 0.97 -8.99 -6.61
N GLU A 31 1.29 -10.07 -7.33
CA GLU A 31 1.43 -11.41 -6.73
C GLU A 31 2.59 -11.44 -5.74
N GLU A 32 3.74 -10.87 -6.10
CA GLU A 32 4.91 -10.80 -5.22
C GLU A 32 4.58 -10.02 -3.94
N ALA A 33 3.93 -8.85 -4.08
CA ALA A 33 3.48 -8.05 -2.95
C ALA A 33 2.49 -8.80 -2.06
N ALA A 34 1.59 -9.61 -2.63
CA ALA A 34 0.67 -10.43 -1.85
C ALA A 34 1.42 -11.47 -1.00
N VAL A 35 2.45 -12.13 -1.56
CA VAL A 35 3.31 -13.07 -0.83
C VAL A 35 4.08 -12.36 0.29
N ILE A 36 4.72 -11.22 0.00
CA ILE A 36 5.44 -10.42 1.01
C ILE A 36 4.49 -9.99 2.13
N ASN A 37 3.28 -9.55 1.78
CA ASN A 37 2.28 -9.15 2.76
C ASN A 37 1.76 -10.34 3.59
N GLN A 38 1.69 -11.54 3.02
CA GLN A 38 1.40 -12.74 3.79
C GLN A 38 2.51 -13.04 4.81
N MET A 39 3.77 -12.90 4.41
CA MET A 39 4.92 -13.02 5.33
C MET A 39 4.88 -11.95 6.43
N LEU A 40 4.59 -10.69 6.10
CA LEU A 40 4.51 -9.60 7.09
C LEU A 40 3.39 -9.81 8.11
N ARG A 41 2.28 -10.47 7.73
CA ARG A 41 1.18 -10.79 8.67
C ARG A 41 1.59 -11.78 9.76
N GLU A 42 2.63 -12.58 9.57
CA GLU A 42 3.15 -13.48 10.60
C GLU A 42 3.62 -12.70 11.84
N LEU A 43 4.02 -11.42 11.66
CA LEU A 43 4.40 -10.52 12.76
C LEU A 43 3.22 -10.15 13.66
N GLN A 44 1.97 -10.36 13.24
CA GLN A 44 0.74 -10.04 13.98
C GLN A 44 0.66 -8.59 14.48
N VAL A 45 1.25 -7.66 13.73
CA VAL A 45 1.18 -6.22 14.01
C VAL A 45 0.35 -5.49 12.96
N SER A 46 -0.31 -4.42 13.39
CA SER A 46 -0.99 -3.52 12.48
C SER A 46 0.00 -2.67 11.67
N HIS A 47 -0.48 -1.99 10.62
CA HIS A 47 0.26 -0.97 9.84
C HIS A 47 1.59 -1.44 9.24
N THR A 48 1.75 -2.75 9.01
CA THR A 48 2.94 -3.35 8.43
C THR A 48 2.57 -4.01 7.12
N GLN A 49 2.76 -3.29 6.02
CA GLN A 49 2.39 -3.73 4.68
C GLN A 49 3.41 -3.22 3.64
N PHE A 50 3.67 -4.04 2.64
CA PHE A 50 4.38 -3.72 1.43
C PHE A 50 3.40 -3.22 0.36
N PHE A 51 3.69 -2.05 -0.21
CA PHE A 51 2.86 -1.38 -1.21
C PHE A 51 3.60 -1.26 -2.53
N THR A 52 2.88 -1.37 -3.63
CA THR A 52 3.43 -1.29 -4.99
C THR A 52 3.01 0.00 -5.70
N PRO A 53 3.74 0.45 -6.74
CA PRO A 53 3.35 1.61 -7.55
C PRO A 53 1.99 1.48 -8.26
N GLN A 54 1.41 0.28 -8.32
CA GLN A 54 0.06 0.07 -8.86
C GLN A 54 -1.05 0.48 -7.87
N GLU A 55 -0.71 0.75 -6.62
CA GLU A 55 -1.65 1.09 -5.56
C GLU A 55 -1.59 2.59 -5.20
N PRO A 56 -2.73 3.31 -5.14
CA PRO A 56 -2.77 4.70 -4.67
C PRO A 56 -2.10 4.92 -3.31
N ALA A 57 -2.25 3.94 -2.40
CA ALA A 57 -1.67 3.97 -1.06
C ALA A 57 -0.14 4.13 -1.06
N TYR A 58 0.55 3.58 -2.07
CA TYR A 58 2.00 3.75 -2.23
C TYR A 58 2.39 5.22 -2.30
N TYR A 59 1.74 5.97 -3.19
CA TYR A 59 2.01 7.40 -3.38
C TYR A 59 1.53 8.26 -2.20
N GLN A 60 0.37 7.92 -1.63
CA GLN A 60 -0.17 8.65 -0.49
C GLN A 60 0.75 8.54 0.73
N LEU A 61 1.24 7.34 1.06
CA LEU A 61 2.19 7.13 2.15
C LEU A 61 3.51 7.82 1.88
N LEU A 62 4.04 7.72 0.64
CA LEU A 62 5.22 8.49 0.26
C LEU A 62 5.00 9.99 0.48
N GLY A 63 3.87 10.56 0.07
CA GLY A 63 3.57 11.98 0.28
C GLY A 63 3.60 12.42 1.75
N ILE A 64 3.21 11.54 2.68
CA ILE A 64 3.22 11.81 4.13
C ILE A 64 4.65 11.76 4.70
N PHE A 65 5.42 10.74 4.34
CA PHE A 65 6.71 10.44 4.96
C PHE A 65 7.90 11.11 4.26
N LEU A 66 7.82 11.36 2.96
CA LEU A 66 8.89 11.91 2.14
C LEU A 66 9.42 13.25 2.68
N PRO A 67 8.58 14.24 3.06
CA PRO A 67 9.09 15.53 3.55
C PRO A 67 9.89 15.45 4.86
N ARG A 68 9.80 14.33 5.59
CA ARG A 68 10.41 14.13 6.91
C ARG A 68 11.52 13.08 6.91
N ASN A 69 11.97 12.63 5.74
CA ASN A 69 12.95 11.54 5.62
C ASN A 69 13.92 11.78 4.45
N ASP A 70 15.06 12.41 4.74
CA ASP A 70 16.08 12.78 3.73
C ASP A 70 16.62 11.57 2.96
N ARG A 71 16.81 10.43 3.65
CA ARG A 71 17.27 9.19 3.02
C ARG A 71 16.24 8.66 2.03
N LEU A 72 14.96 8.76 2.36
CA LEU A 72 13.88 8.37 1.46
C LEU A 72 13.78 9.34 0.28
N GLN A 73 13.93 10.65 0.50
CA GLN A 73 13.95 11.65 -0.58
C GLN A 73 14.97 11.32 -1.65
N GLU A 74 16.19 10.98 -1.24
CA GLU A 74 17.26 10.70 -2.19
C GLU A 74 16.99 9.43 -3.02
N LYS A 75 16.46 8.38 -2.38
CA LYS A 75 16.07 7.15 -3.10
C LYS A 75 14.91 7.40 -4.07
N VAL A 76 13.91 8.19 -3.66
CA VAL A 76 12.69 8.41 -4.45
C VAL A 76 12.98 9.21 -5.73
N LYS A 77 13.94 10.14 -5.72
CA LYS A 77 14.38 10.86 -6.94
C LYS A 77 14.85 9.93 -8.05
N GLN A 78 15.37 8.75 -7.69
CA GLN A 78 15.88 7.76 -8.66
C GLN A 78 14.77 6.89 -9.23
N ILE A 79 13.63 6.80 -8.56
CA ILE A 79 12.53 5.86 -8.85
C ILE A 79 11.32 6.58 -9.46
N LEU A 80 11.07 7.82 -9.06
CA LEU A 80 9.95 8.62 -9.56
C LEU A 80 10.43 9.61 -10.63
N PRO A 81 9.93 9.52 -11.87
CA PRO A 81 10.37 10.38 -12.98
C PRO A 81 10.24 11.90 -12.71
N SER A 82 9.22 12.30 -11.94
CA SER A 82 8.97 13.70 -11.57
C SER A 82 9.61 14.10 -10.24
N GLY A 83 10.22 13.16 -9.51
CA GLY A 83 10.68 13.35 -8.13
C GLY A 83 9.56 13.54 -7.10
N GLN A 84 8.29 13.49 -7.51
CA GLN A 84 7.14 13.68 -6.63
C GLN A 84 6.22 12.45 -6.64
N PRO A 85 5.68 12.04 -5.48
CA PRO A 85 4.76 10.91 -5.38
C PRO A 85 3.34 11.32 -5.81
N THR A 86 3.15 11.53 -7.11
CA THR A 86 1.86 11.89 -7.71
C THR A 86 1.25 10.73 -8.49
N TYR A 87 -0.08 10.67 -8.49
CA TYR A 87 -0.88 9.72 -9.26
C TYR A 87 -2.23 10.36 -9.61
N THR A 88 -2.89 9.86 -10.66
CA THR A 88 -4.21 10.34 -11.09
C THR A 88 -5.32 9.51 -10.46
N GLY A 89 -6.36 10.17 -9.95
CA GLY A 89 -7.55 9.51 -9.42
C GLY A 89 -8.61 10.51 -8.98
N ILE A 90 -9.75 10.00 -8.50
CA ILE A 90 -10.85 10.84 -8.00
C ILE A 90 -10.74 11.15 -6.49
N GLY A 91 -9.66 10.73 -5.83
CA GLY A 91 -9.39 11.02 -4.42
C GLY A 91 -10.26 10.26 -3.42
N ILE A 92 -10.61 9.01 -3.74
CA ILE A 92 -11.26 8.09 -2.81
C ILE A 92 -10.29 6.98 -2.39
N PHE A 93 -10.49 6.47 -1.18
CA PHE A 93 -9.88 5.25 -0.68
C PHE A 93 -10.94 4.17 -0.65
N THR A 94 -10.54 2.94 -0.94
CA THR A 94 -11.44 1.81 -0.94
C THR A 94 -10.94 0.70 -0.02
N LEU A 95 -11.90 -0.02 0.55
CA LEU A 95 -11.63 -1.29 1.21
C LEU A 95 -12.53 -2.36 0.59
N GLN A 96 -12.03 -3.59 0.56
CA GLN A 96 -12.86 -4.75 0.24
C GLN A 96 -13.37 -5.38 1.54
N HIS A 97 -14.67 -5.65 1.59
CA HIS A 97 -15.32 -6.36 2.68
C HIS A 97 -16.38 -7.30 2.11
N GLN A 98 -16.29 -8.59 2.44
CA GLN A 98 -17.22 -9.63 1.96
C GLN A 98 -17.43 -9.63 0.43
N GLY A 99 -16.33 -9.46 -0.33
CA GLY A 99 -16.35 -9.43 -1.80
C GLY A 99 -16.95 -8.17 -2.41
N GLN A 100 -17.23 -7.14 -1.61
CA GLN A 100 -17.74 -5.85 -2.06
C GLN A 100 -16.73 -4.75 -1.78
N THR A 101 -16.73 -3.72 -2.64
CA THR A 101 -15.83 -2.57 -2.51
C THR A 101 -16.61 -1.38 -1.96
N PHE A 102 -16.10 -0.79 -0.88
CA PHE A 102 -16.68 0.38 -0.23
C PHE A 102 -15.69 1.53 -0.18
N ILE A 103 -16.20 2.76 -0.22
CA ILE A 103 -15.42 3.96 0.05
C ILE A 103 -15.11 4.00 1.55
N SER A 104 -13.82 4.00 1.90
CA SER A 104 -13.36 4.02 3.29
C SER A 104 -12.90 5.41 3.74
N ALA A 105 -12.47 6.25 2.81
CA ALA A 105 -12.10 7.64 3.05
C ALA A 105 -12.17 8.44 1.75
N ILE A 106 -12.26 9.77 1.86
CA ILE A 106 -12.29 10.70 0.74
C ILE A 106 -11.33 11.84 1.05
N LEU A 107 -10.52 12.23 0.08
CA LEU A 107 -9.65 13.40 0.18
C LEU A 107 -10.50 14.66 0.00
N ASP A 108 -10.36 15.60 0.93
CA ASP A 108 -11.03 16.90 0.85
C ASP A 108 -10.66 17.64 -0.45
N GLY A 109 -11.66 18.27 -1.07
CA GLY A 109 -11.49 19.01 -2.33
C GLY A 109 -11.24 18.15 -3.58
N SER A 110 -11.18 16.82 -3.44
CA SER A 110 -11.01 15.89 -4.56
C SER A 110 -12.24 15.85 -5.50
N PRO A 111 -12.08 15.34 -6.73
CA PRO A 111 -13.23 15.12 -7.63
C PRO A 111 -14.34 14.28 -7.00
N GLY A 112 -13.99 13.24 -6.24
CA GLY A 112 -14.96 12.39 -5.54
C GLY A 112 -15.73 13.14 -4.46
N ALA A 113 -15.05 13.97 -3.66
CA ALA A 113 -15.70 14.85 -2.69
C ALA A 113 -16.66 15.84 -3.36
N LYS A 114 -16.23 16.48 -4.44
CA LYS A 114 -17.05 17.44 -5.20
C LYS A 114 -18.26 16.80 -5.88
N ALA A 115 -18.15 15.51 -6.23
CA ALA A 115 -19.24 14.72 -6.76
C ALA A 115 -20.24 14.24 -5.68
N GLY A 116 -19.98 14.53 -4.40
CA GLY A 116 -20.85 14.15 -3.30
C GLY A 116 -20.76 12.68 -2.89
N LEU A 117 -19.67 11.98 -3.24
CA LEU A 117 -19.42 10.63 -2.72
C LEU A 117 -19.23 10.69 -1.19
N LEU A 118 -19.63 9.62 -0.51
CA LEU A 118 -19.56 9.51 0.95
C LEU A 118 -18.81 8.26 1.40
N VAL A 119 -18.23 8.32 2.59
CA VAL A 119 -17.68 7.15 3.27
C VAL A 119 -18.82 6.17 3.55
N GLY A 120 -18.61 4.89 3.21
CA GLY A 120 -19.63 3.85 3.27
C GLY A 120 -20.36 3.61 1.94
N ASP A 121 -20.19 4.47 0.93
CA ASP A 121 -20.74 4.20 -0.40
C ASP A 121 -20.17 2.92 -0.99
N ARG A 122 -21.04 2.09 -1.58
CA ARG A 122 -20.63 0.88 -2.27
C ARG A 122 -20.35 1.17 -3.74
N ILE A 123 -19.18 0.73 -4.22
CA ILE A 123 -18.82 0.81 -5.64
C ILE A 123 -19.34 -0.45 -6.34
N PHE A 124 -20.29 -0.25 -7.25
CA PHE A 124 -20.86 -1.35 -8.04
C PHE A 124 -20.12 -1.60 -9.36
N LYS A 125 -19.67 -0.53 -10.03
CA LYS A 125 -19.03 -0.61 -11.35
C LYS A 125 -18.18 0.64 -11.62
N CYS A 126 -17.04 0.43 -12.27
CA CYS A 126 -16.28 1.47 -12.95
C CYS A 126 -16.37 1.23 -14.46
N ARG A 127 -16.56 2.29 -15.24
CA ARG A 127 -16.46 2.25 -16.71
C ARG A 127 -15.34 3.20 -17.11
N TRP A 128 -14.45 2.73 -17.96
CA TRP A 128 -13.35 3.48 -18.55
C TRP A 128 -13.71 3.85 -19.98
#